data_AF-A0A3L7XD96-F1
#
_entry.id   AF-A0A3L7XD96-F1
#
_cell.length_a   1.000
_cell.length_b   1.000
_cell.length_c   1.000
_cell.angle_alpha   90.00
_cell.angle_beta   90.00
_cell.angle_gamma   90.00
#
_symmetry.space_group_name_H-M   'P 1'
#
loop_
_entity.id
_entity.type
_entity.pdbx_description
1 polymer ?
#
loop_
_entity_poly.entity_id
_entity_poly.type
_entity_poly.pdbx_seq_one_letter_code
_entity_poly.pdbx_strand_id
1 'polypeptide(L)' 'MITLPMTNLAVFPLCLGGNGFGWTADAAESHAVLDAYAAAGGNFIDTADMYSEWAP' A
#
# COMPACT_ATOMS: atom_id res chain seq x y z
N MET A 1 -2.80 15.62 4.29
CA MET A 1 -2.65 15.33 2.86
C MET A 1 -1.50 16.15 2.30
N ILE A 2 -0.73 15.56 1.38
CA ILE A 2 0.35 16.22 0.63
C ILE A 2 -0.05 16.22 -0.85
N THR A 3 0.13 17.33 -1.56
CA THR A 3 -0.09 17.37 -3.02
C THR A 3 1.20 16.99 -3.73
N LEU A 4 1.15 16.01 -4.63
CA LEU A 4 2.32 15.63 -5.41
C LEU A 4 2.71 16.77 -6.37
N PRO A 5 3.99 17.19 -6.42
CA PRO A 5 4.43 18.32 -7.23
C PRO A 5 4.00 18.18 -8.70
N MET A 6 3.57 19.30 -9.30
CA MET A 6 3.12 19.35 -10.70
C MET A 6 1.90 18.49 -11.04
N THR A 7 1.13 18.06 -10.04
CA THR A 7 -0.12 17.32 -10.22
C THR A 7 -1.24 17.89 -9.36
N ASN A 8 -2.46 17.37 -9.53
CA ASN A 8 -3.60 17.60 -8.64
C ASN A 8 -3.86 16.40 -7.70
N LEU A 9 -2.91 15.47 -7.56
CA LEU A 9 -3.06 14.30 -6.70
C LEU A 9 -2.74 14.67 -5.25
N ALA A 10 -3.75 14.57 -4.38
CA ALA A 10 -3.62 14.71 -2.94
C ALA A 10 -3.49 13.33 -2.29
N VAL A 11 -2.33 13.04 -1.71
CA VAL A 11 -2.01 11.74 -1.10
C VAL A 11 -1.91 11.84 0.42
N PHE A 12 -2.19 10.72 1.08
CA PHE A 12 -1.95 10.56 2.50
C PHE A 12 -0.44 10.71 2.78
N PRO A 13 -0.02 11.37 3.88
CA PRO A 13 1.41 11.61 4.13
C PRO A 13 2.26 10.34 4.33
N LEU A 14 1.62 9.19 4.52
CA LEU A 14 2.25 7.87 4.65
C LEU A 14 1.79 6.96 3.51
N CYS A 15 2.73 6.51 2.68
CA CYS A 15 2.47 5.52 1.64
C CYS A 15 2.49 4.10 2.23
N LEU A 16 1.52 3.26 1.88
CA LEU A 16 1.48 1.85 2.25
C LEU A 16 2.16 1.01 1.17
N GLY A 17 3.33 0.44 1.49
CA GLY A 17 4.03 -0.50 0.61
C GLY A 17 3.41 -1.91 0.66
N GLY A 18 3.19 -2.51 -0.50
CA GLY A 18 2.59 -3.85 -0.66
C GLY A 18 3.59 -5.00 -0.72
N ASN A 19 4.88 -4.78 -0.48
CA ASN A 19 5.95 -5.77 -0.69
C ASN A 19 5.89 -7.02 0.22
N GLY A 20 5.09 -6.97 1.29
CA GLY A 20 4.86 -8.12 2.18
C GLY A 20 3.60 -8.93 1.85
N PHE A 21 2.72 -8.40 0.99
CA PHE A 21 1.47 -9.07 0.61
C PHE A 21 1.78 -10.28 -0.27
N GLY A 22 1.17 -11.42 0.06
CA GLY A 22 1.43 -12.70 -0.59
C GLY A 22 2.73 -13.39 -0.17
N TRP A 23 3.56 -12.78 0.69
CA TRP A 23 4.78 -13.38 1.23
C TRP A 23 4.73 -13.56 2.75
N THR A 24 4.81 -12.46 3.51
CA THR A 24 4.76 -12.49 4.98
C THR A 24 3.37 -12.24 5.53
N ALA A 25 2.45 -11.76 4.69
CA ALA A 25 1.03 -11.65 4.97
C ALA A 25 0.25 -12.43 3.92
N ASP A 26 -0.61 -13.35 4.35
CA ASP A 26 -1.51 -14.04 3.43
C ASP A 26 -2.58 -13.10 2.86
N ALA A 27 -3.48 -13.60 2.02
CA ALA A 27 -4.52 -12.77 1.40
C ALA A 27 -5.46 -12.12 2.43
N ALA A 28 -5.84 -12.83 3.50
CA ALA A 28 -6.74 -12.31 4.52
C ALA A 28 -6.05 -11.24 5.37
N GLU A 29 -4.80 -11.49 5.76
CA GLU A 29 -3.97 -10.52 6.49
C GLU A 29 -3.69 -9.27 5.65
N SER A 30 -3.41 -9.44 4.35
CA SER A 30 -3.19 -8.34 3.41
C SER A 30 -4.44 -7.45 3.31
N HIS A 31 -5.63 -8.05 3.18
CA HIS A 31 -6.88 -7.29 3.19
C HIS A 31 -7.10 -6.58 4.53
N ALA A 32 -6.82 -7.22 5.66
CA ALA A 32 -6.96 -6.58 6.97
C ALA A 32 -6.05 -5.34 7.12
N VAL A 33 -4.82 -5.39 6.59
CA VAL A 33 -3.91 -4.23 6.56
C VAL A 33 -4.45 -3.13 5.64
N LEU A 34 -4.92 -3.48 4.43
CA LEU A 34 -5.50 -2.53 3.49
C LEU A 34 -6.75 -1.84 4.07
N ASP A 35 -7.64 -2.59 4.70
CA ASP A 35 -8.86 -2.08 5.34
C ASP A 35 -8.51 -1.13 6.49
N ALA A 36 -7.55 -1.49 7.35
CA ALA A 36 -7.11 -0.64 8.45
C ALA A 36 -6.48 0.67 7.94
N TYR A 37 -5.67 0.60 6.88
CA TYR A 37 -5.07 1.79 6.27
C TYR A 37 -6.13 2.71 5.63
N ALA A 38 -7.10 2.13 4.89
CA ALA A 38 -8.20 2.88 4.32
C ALA A 38 -9.10 3.52 5.40
N ALA A 39 -9.41 2.79 6.48
CA ALA A 39 -10.18 3.29 7.62
C ALA A 39 -9.47 4.45 8.35
N ALA A 40 -8.14 4.50 8.33
CA ALA A 40 -7.33 5.61 8.84
C ALA A 40 -7.27 6.82 7.89
N GLY A 41 -7.93 6.76 6.72
CA GLY A 41 -7.93 7.80 5.69
C GLY A 41 -6.79 7.69 4.69
N GLY A 42 -6.07 6.56 4.68
CA GLY A 42 -5.02 6.26 3.71
C GLY A 42 -5.56 6.13 2.29
N ASN A 43 -4.82 6.66 1.31
CA ASN A 43 -5.18 6.61 -0.10
C ASN A 43 -3.98 6.43 -1.05
N PHE A 44 -2.80 6.09 -0.51
CA PHE A 44 -1.57 5.99 -1.27
C PHE A 44 -0.92 4.63 -1.06
N ILE A 45 -0.98 3.78 -2.08
CA ILE A 45 -0.50 2.39 -2.07
C ILE A 45 0.61 2.26 -3.11
N ASP A 46 1.69 1.59 -2.72
CA ASP A 46 2.84 1.30 -3.57
C ASP A 46 2.93 -0.20 -3.85
N THR A 47 3.10 -0.56 -5.13
CA THR A 47 3.15 -1.94 -5.63
C THR A 47 4.10 -2.02 -6.82
N ALA A 48 4.62 -3.21 -7.10
CA ALA A 48 5.33 -3.52 -8.33
C ALA A 48 4.96 -4.93 -8.82
N ASP A 49 5.24 -5.19 -10.09
CA ASP A 49 5.14 -6.51 -10.73
C ASP A 49 6.01 -7.57 -10.03
N MET A 50 7.24 -7.21 -9.67
CA MET A 50 8.24 -8.09 -9.06
C MET A 50 8.07 -8.28 -7.54
N TYR A 51 7.13 -7.57 -6.90
CA TYR A 51 7.00 -7.66 -5.43
C TYR A 51 6.62 -9.08 -5.01
N SER A 52 7.40 -9.61 -4.06
CA SER A 52 7.30 -10.99 -3.57
C SER A 52 7.70 -12.08 -4.57
N GLU A 53 8.24 -11.76 -5.75
CA GLU A 53 8.67 -12.78 -6.74
C GLU A 53 9.80 -13.68 -6.23
N TRP A 54 10.60 -13.18 -5.28
CA TRP A 54 11.66 -13.93 -4.62
C TRP A 54 11.18 -14.79 -3.44
N ALA A 55 9.91 -14.70 -3.05
CA ALA A 55 9.35 -15.56 -2.01
C ALA A 55 9.40 -17.04 -2.46
N PRO A 56 9.69 -17.97 -1.54
CA PRO A 56 9.84 -19.39 -1.87
C PRO A 56 8.54 -20.04 -2.37
#